data_AF-A0A533XKV6-F1
#
_entry.id   AF-A0A533XKV6-F1
#
_cell.length_a   1.000
_cell.length_b   1.000
_cell.length_c   1.000
_cell.angle_alpha   90.00
_cell.angle_beta   90.00
_cell.angle_gamma   90.00
#
_symmetry.space_group_name_H-M   'P 1'
#
loop_
_entity.id
_entity.type
_entity.pdbx_description
1 polymer ?
#
loop_
_entity_poly.entity_id
_entity_poly.type
_entity_poly.pdbx_seq_one_letter_code
_entity_poly.pdbx_strand_id
1 'polypeptide(L)'
;KFDLHVDKFWIDYYDNGAVKSYNSTLTVIENGEKKVTKTITVNDPLVYKGIWFYQSSYGDSWDRVEKARVVVKDKVTDKVVGEAILDWQKEQTLKDLGLKLQLTDFVADFGFDTKDRRVYSKTVEHGNPAIKLAITERDQSLPAPWIFYNYPDLFEIQGSKYKFELTGYLTKKFTGLQIARDPGVLIVWIGSTLLVVGVMLSATIYHRRVWAKIVPAASGVTVYLGGTAYKGQIDFDREFQKLAERVKDLGQRST
;
A
#
# COMPACT_ATOMS: atom_id res chain seq x y z
N LYS A 1 18.47 -9.01 0.42
CA LYS A 1 18.06 -7.73 -0.21
C LYS A 1 17.09 -8.11 -1.31
N PHE A 2 15.96 -7.41 -1.41
CA PHE A 2 14.98 -7.65 -2.46
C PHE A 2 14.58 -6.29 -3.04
N ASP A 3 14.07 -6.30 -4.26
CA ASP A 3 13.53 -5.14 -4.95
C ASP A 3 12.01 -5.29 -5.04
N LEU A 4 11.30 -4.16 -5.05
CA LEU A 4 9.87 -4.11 -5.26
C LEU A 4 9.59 -3.37 -6.56
N HIS A 5 8.93 -4.04 -7.49
CA HIS A 5 8.50 -3.47 -8.75
C HIS A 5 6.99 -3.21 -8.72
N VAL A 6 6.59 -2.02 -9.17
CA VAL A 6 5.22 -1.71 -9.56
C VAL A 6 5.07 -2.08 -11.03
N ASP A 7 4.41 -3.19 -11.31
CA ASP A 7 4.19 -3.65 -12.68
C ASP A 7 3.08 -2.87 -13.36
N LYS A 8 2.03 -2.51 -12.61
CA LYS A 8 0.86 -1.78 -13.12
C LYS A 8 0.11 -1.06 -12.01
N PHE A 9 -0.46 0.10 -12.31
CA PHE A 9 -1.48 0.77 -11.51
C PHE A 9 -2.70 1.07 -12.37
N TRP A 10 -3.91 0.91 -11.83
CA TRP A 10 -5.15 1.32 -12.48
C TRP A 10 -6.27 1.59 -11.46
N ILE A 11 -7.29 2.30 -11.90
CA ILE A 11 -8.46 2.66 -11.11
C ILE A 11 -9.68 2.02 -11.77
N ASP A 12 -10.42 1.22 -11.02
CA ASP A 12 -11.72 0.73 -11.47
C ASP A 12 -12.81 1.73 -11.04
N TYR A 13 -13.78 1.95 -11.91
CA TYR A 13 -14.92 2.84 -11.66
C TYR A 13 -16.21 2.04 -11.68
N TYR A 14 -17.20 2.49 -10.91
CA TYR A 14 -18.59 2.07 -11.09
C TYR A 14 -19.20 2.76 -12.32
N ASP A 15 -20.33 2.26 -12.82
CA ASP A 15 -21.03 2.82 -13.98
C ASP A 15 -21.44 4.29 -13.80
N ASN A 16 -21.60 4.72 -12.55
CA ASN A 16 -21.89 6.12 -12.19
C ASN A 16 -20.65 7.03 -12.16
N GLY A 17 -19.47 6.52 -12.53
CA GLY A 17 -18.21 7.25 -12.54
C GLY A 17 -17.52 7.37 -11.18
N ALA A 18 -18.12 6.87 -10.09
CA ALA A 18 -17.46 6.84 -8.79
C ALA A 18 -16.32 5.81 -8.77
N VAL A 19 -15.24 6.10 -8.03
CA VAL A 19 -14.13 5.17 -7.90
C VAL A 19 -14.57 3.93 -7.11
N LYS A 20 -14.30 2.76 -7.68
CA LYS A 20 -14.56 1.45 -7.08
C LYS A 20 -13.33 0.91 -6.34
N SER A 21 -12.17 0.94 -6.98
CA SER A 21 -10.93 0.45 -6.36
C SER A 21 -9.69 1.09 -7.00
N TYR A 22 -8.66 1.23 -6.16
CA TYR A 22 -7.30 1.57 -6.57
C TYR A 22 -6.47 0.30 -6.53
N ASN A 23 -5.91 -0.09 -7.66
CA ASN A 23 -5.24 -1.38 -7.81
C ASN A 23 -3.78 -1.16 -8.23
N SER A 24 -2.86 -1.85 -7.56
CA SER A 24 -1.46 -1.93 -7.98
C SER A 24 -1.00 -3.38 -8.05
N THR A 25 -0.46 -3.82 -9.19
CA THR A 25 0.25 -5.11 -9.27
C THR A 25 1.70 -4.90 -8.86
N LEU A 26 2.10 -5.58 -7.80
CA LEU A 26 3.44 -5.52 -7.24
C LEU A 26 4.13 -6.86 -7.40
N THR A 27 5.42 -6.81 -7.78
CA THR A 27 6.30 -7.99 -7.80
C THR A 27 7.50 -7.75 -6.90
N VAL A 28 7.71 -8.67 -5.97
CA VAL A 28 8.95 -8.75 -5.19
C VAL A 28 9.95 -9.59 -5.95
N ILE A 29 11.14 -9.03 -6.16
CA ILE A 29 12.25 -9.67 -6.84
C ILE A 29 13.38 -9.87 -5.82
N GLU A 30 13.84 -11.10 -5.65
CA GLU A 30 14.96 -11.42 -4.77
C GLU A 30 15.98 -12.26 -5.52
N ASN A 31 17.24 -11.80 -5.53
CA ASN A 31 18.34 -12.41 -6.28
C ASN A 31 18.03 -12.57 -7.79
N GLY A 32 17.34 -11.57 -8.37
CA GLY A 32 16.96 -11.58 -9.79
C GLY A 32 15.73 -12.43 -10.14
N GLU A 33 15.17 -13.15 -9.17
CA GLU A 33 13.99 -14.00 -9.38
C GLU A 33 12.72 -13.38 -8.80
N LYS A 34 11.60 -13.48 -9.52
CA LYS A 34 10.28 -13.10 -9.03
C LYS A 34 9.85 -14.08 -7.93
N LYS A 35 9.67 -13.58 -6.71
CA LYS A 35 9.27 -14.41 -5.55
C LYS A 35 7.78 -14.37 -5.29
N VAL A 36 7.18 -13.18 -5.34
CA VAL A 36 5.74 -13.01 -5.16
C VAL A 36 5.26 -11.89 -6.06
N THR A 37 4.14 -12.13 -6.73
CA THR A 37 3.39 -11.12 -7.47
C THR A 37 1.98 -11.09 -6.89
N LYS A 38 1.52 -9.92 -6.46
CA LYS A 38 0.16 -9.72 -5.94
C LYS A 38 -0.40 -8.39 -6.45
N THR A 39 -1.66 -8.39 -6.84
CA THR A 39 -2.43 -7.17 -7.00
C THR A 39 -2.97 -6.76 -5.63
N ILE A 40 -2.54 -5.59 -5.16
CA ILE A 40 -3.00 -5.00 -3.90
C ILE A 40 -4.12 -4.00 -4.15
N THR A 41 -4.98 -3.84 -3.15
CA THR A 41 -6.00 -2.79 -3.08
C THR A 41 -5.97 -2.11 -1.72
N VAL A 42 -6.82 -1.10 -1.51
CA VAL A 42 -6.96 -0.46 -0.20
C VAL A 42 -7.34 -1.51 0.85
N ASN A 43 -6.58 -1.57 1.95
CA ASN A 43 -6.68 -2.56 3.03
C ASN A 43 -6.34 -4.03 2.66
N ASP A 44 -5.89 -4.30 1.44
CA ASP A 44 -5.37 -5.62 1.04
C ASP A 44 -3.89 -5.54 0.60
N PRO A 45 -2.95 -5.44 1.55
CA PRO A 45 -1.53 -5.23 1.27
C PRO A 45 -0.82 -6.50 0.77
N LEU A 46 0.34 -6.31 0.14
CA LEU A 46 1.30 -7.39 -0.08
C LEU A 46 2.15 -7.52 1.19
N VAL A 47 2.30 -8.75 1.70
CA VAL A 47 3.18 -9.02 2.84
C VAL A 47 4.31 -9.94 2.41
N TYR A 48 5.56 -9.53 2.63
CA TYR A 48 6.74 -10.33 2.33
C TYR A 48 7.78 -10.18 3.44
N LYS A 49 8.22 -11.31 4.03
CA LYS A 49 9.21 -11.34 5.13
C LYS A 49 8.90 -10.37 6.29
N GLY A 50 7.62 -10.25 6.65
CA GLY A 50 7.15 -9.37 7.72
C GLY A 50 7.10 -7.89 7.37
N ILE A 51 7.31 -7.53 6.10
CA ILE A 51 7.17 -6.18 5.56
C ILE A 51 5.84 -6.10 4.82
N TRP A 52 5.09 -5.06 5.09
CA TRP A 52 3.78 -4.79 4.53
C TRP A 52 3.89 -3.64 3.52
N PHE A 53 3.32 -3.85 2.33
CA PHE A 53 3.24 -2.85 1.27
C PHE A 53 1.79 -2.47 1.07
N TYR A 54 1.43 -1.30 1.60
CA TYR A 54 0.08 -0.76 1.52
C TYR A 54 -0.06 0.20 0.35
N GLN A 55 -1.22 0.16 -0.30
CA GLN A 55 -1.66 1.21 -1.20
C GLN A 55 -1.94 2.47 -0.37
N SER A 56 -1.22 3.57 -0.64
CA SER A 56 -1.30 4.80 0.16
C SER A 56 -1.83 5.98 -0.63
N SER A 57 -1.28 6.23 -1.83
CA SER A 57 -1.67 7.37 -2.67
C SER A 57 -1.52 7.03 -4.15
N TYR A 58 -1.90 7.96 -5.01
CA TYR A 58 -1.69 7.89 -6.46
C TYR A 58 -1.65 9.32 -7.01
N GLY A 59 -1.20 9.47 -8.26
CA GLY A 59 -1.20 10.76 -8.92
C GLY A 59 -0.75 10.67 -10.37
N ASP A 60 -0.66 11.83 -11.00
CA ASP A 60 -0.09 11.98 -12.34
C ASP A 60 1.43 12.16 -12.26
N SER A 61 2.16 11.47 -13.13
CA SER A 61 3.60 11.54 -13.16
C SER A 61 4.07 12.94 -13.57
N TRP A 62 4.97 13.49 -12.76
CA TRP A 62 5.51 14.83 -12.98
C TRP A 62 6.67 14.88 -14.00
N ASP A 63 7.24 13.72 -14.34
CA ASP A 63 8.47 13.57 -15.16
C ASP A 63 8.25 12.79 -16.47
N ARG A 64 7.03 12.28 -16.70
CA ARG A 64 6.69 11.50 -17.89
C ARG A 64 5.20 11.55 -18.20
N VAL A 65 4.88 11.33 -19.47
CA VAL A 65 3.51 11.16 -19.97
C VAL A 65 3.42 9.82 -20.69
N GLU A 66 2.20 9.33 -20.94
CA GLU A 66 2.00 8.19 -21.84
C GLU A 66 2.09 8.64 -23.30
N LYS A 67 1.41 9.76 -23.61
CA LYS A 67 1.33 10.33 -24.96
C LYS A 67 1.37 11.85 -24.92
N ALA A 68 1.88 12.47 -25.97
CA ALA A 68 1.76 13.90 -26.23
C ALA A 68 1.22 14.15 -27.64
N ARG A 69 0.26 15.07 -27.76
CA ARG A 69 -0.28 15.55 -29.02
C ARG A 69 0.47 16.81 -29.43
N VAL A 70 1.21 16.72 -30.53
CA VAL A 70 1.97 17.83 -31.11
C VAL A 70 1.39 18.15 -32.47
N VAL A 71 0.99 19.41 -32.65
CA VAL A 71 0.56 19.95 -33.93
C VAL A 71 1.74 20.61 -34.62
N VAL A 72 1.88 20.35 -35.92
CA VAL A 72 2.91 20.94 -36.77
C VAL A 72 2.26 21.99 -37.65
N LYS A 73 2.73 23.23 -37.55
CA LYS A 73 2.29 24.37 -38.36
C LYS A 73 3.39 24.86 -39.27
N ASP A 74 3.02 25.38 -40.43
CA ASP A 74 3.95 26.14 -41.27
C ASP A 74 4.18 27.52 -40.64
N LYS A 75 5.45 27.92 -40.44
CA LYS A 75 5.78 29.17 -39.72
C LYS A 75 5.28 30.43 -40.40
N VAL A 76 5.16 30.42 -41.73
CA VAL A 76 4.81 31.63 -42.50
C VAL A 76 3.30 31.80 -42.58
N THR A 77 2.59 30.70 -42.85
CA THR A 77 1.14 30.73 -43.04
C THR A 77 0.35 30.49 -41.75
N ASP A 78 1.03 30.05 -40.68
CA ASP A 78 0.45 29.58 -39.41
C ASP A 78 -0.61 28.48 -39.58
N LYS A 79 -0.64 27.83 -40.74
CA LYS A 79 -1.58 26.75 -41.04
C LYS A 79 -1.06 25.43 -40.48
N VAL A 80 -1.97 24.66 -39.90
CA VAL A 80 -1.69 23.28 -39.50
C VAL A 80 -1.41 22.44 -40.75
N VAL A 81 -0.23 21.84 -40.79
CA VAL A 81 0.26 21.00 -41.90
C VAL A 81 0.47 19.54 -41.47
N GLY A 82 0.40 19.26 -40.17
CA GLY A 82 0.46 17.89 -39.65
C GLY A 82 0.14 17.80 -38.16
N GLU A 83 -0.03 16.58 -37.70
CA GLU A 83 -0.30 16.24 -36.30
C GLU A 83 0.42 14.93 -35.96
N ALA A 84 0.99 14.85 -34.76
CA ALA A 84 1.58 13.63 -34.21
C ALA A 84 1.05 13.36 -32.80
N ILE A 85 0.66 12.12 -32.54
CA ILE A 85 0.35 11.61 -31.20
C ILE A 85 1.52 10.73 -30.78
N LEU A 86 2.50 11.33 -30.12
CA LEU A 86 3.78 10.73 -29.78
C LEU A 86 3.64 9.88 -28.51
N ASP A 87 3.93 8.59 -28.61
CA ASP A 87 4.16 7.74 -27.45
C ASP A 87 5.50 8.10 -26.77
N TRP A 88 5.55 7.99 -25.45
CA TRP A 88 6.78 8.23 -24.67
C TRP A 88 7.98 7.44 -25.21
N GLN A 89 9.07 8.17 -25.52
CA GLN A 89 10.34 7.63 -25.99
C GLN A 89 10.28 6.77 -27.26
N LYS A 90 9.18 6.81 -28.02
CA LYS A 90 9.08 6.16 -29.34
C LYS A 90 9.21 7.19 -30.45
N GLU A 91 9.96 6.83 -31.48
CA GLU A 91 10.07 7.63 -32.70
C GLU A 91 8.81 7.45 -33.56
N GLN A 92 8.29 8.57 -34.08
CA GLN A 92 7.21 8.61 -35.05
C GLN A 92 7.65 9.43 -36.26
N THR A 93 7.42 8.91 -37.46
CA THR A 93 7.74 9.58 -38.72
C THR A 93 6.49 10.22 -39.33
N LEU A 94 6.57 11.51 -39.65
CA LEU A 94 5.61 12.23 -40.50
C LEU A 94 6.16 12.30 -41.92
N LYS A 95 5.86 11.28 -42.73
CA LYS A 95 6.46 11.09 -44.06
C LYS A 95 6.20 12.27 -45.00
N ASP A 96 4.98 12.81 -44.99
CA ASP A 96 4.57 13.91 -45.87
C ASP A 96 5.35 15.21 -45.58
N LEU A 97 5.87 15.35 -44.37
CA LEU A 97 6.63 16.51 -43.94
C LEU A 97 8.15 16.26 -43.91
N GLY A 98 8.60 15.01 -44.09
CA GLY A 98 10.00 14.61 -43.97
C GLY A 98 10.57 14.73 -42.54
N LEU A 99 9.70 14.55 -41.53
CA LEU A 99 10.04 14.73 -40.11
C LEU A 99 10.05 13.39 -39.38
N LYS A 100 11.00 13.22 -38.45
CA LYS A 100 10.94 12.22 -37.39
C LYS A 100 10.91 12.93 -36.05
N LEU A 101 9.97 12.55 -35.21
CA LEU A 101 9.73 13.16 -33.91
C LEU A 101 9.81 12.07 -32.84
N GLN A 102 10.46 12.36 -31.73
CA GLN A 102 10.46 11.51 -30.55
C GLN A 102 10.25 12.38 -29.32
N LEU A 103 9.28 12.00 -28.49
CA LEU A 103 9.09 12.63 -27.18
C LEU A 103 10.15 12.10 -26.21
N THR A 104 11.10 12.96 -25.81
CA THR A 104 12.25 12.54 -25.00
C THR A 104 12.05 12.83 -23.52
N ASP A 105 11.47 13.99 -23.20
CA ASP A 105 11.34 14.49 -21.84
C ASP A 105 9.99 15.19 -21.62
N PHE A 106 9.55 15.19 -20.36
CA PHE A 106 8.37 15.91 -19.90
C PHE A 106 8.63 16.47 -18.50
N VAL A 107 8.04 17.62 -18.21
CA VAL A 107 8.01 18.21 -16.87
C VAL A 107 6.63 18.81 -16.63
N ALA A 108 6.02 18.51 -15.48
CA ALA A 108 4.67 18.96 -15.15
C ALA A 108 4.59 20.43 -14.74
N ASP A 109 5.60 20.93 -14.01
CA ASP A 109 5.69 22.34 -13.62
C ASP A 109 7.12 22.85 -13.79
N PHE A 110 7.42 23.34 -14.99
CA PHE A 110 8.77 23.69 -15.44
C PHE A 110 9.50 24.64 -14.48
N GLY A 111 10.62 24.16 -13.92
CA GLY A 111 11.64 24.93 -13.23
C GLY A 111 13.02 24.68 -13.85
N PHE A 112 13.89 25.68 -13.80
CA PHE A 112 15.26 25.58 -14.29
C PHE A 112 16.24 26.01 -13.21
N ASP A 113 17.18 25.12 -12.87
CA ASP A 113 18.28 25.43 -11.97
C ASP A 113 19.44 26.01 -12.78
N THR A 114 19.81 27.26 -12.49
CA THR A 114 20.88 27.97 -13.20
C THR A 114 22.28 27.53 -12.79
N LYS A 115 22.46 26.93 -11.62
CA LYS A 115 23.75 26.41 -11.13
C LYS A 115 24.06 25.08 -11.81
N ASP A 116 23.10 24.16 -11.78
CA ASP A 116 23.28 22.80 -12.30
C ASP A 116 22.90 22.67 -13.79
N ARG A 117 22.30 23.72 -14.36
CA ARG A 117 21.77 23.76 -15.74
C ARG A 117 20.80 22.61 -16.02
N ARG A 118 19.92 22.33 -15.07
CA ARG A 118 18.97 21.21 -15.12
C ARG A 118 17.55 21.72 -15.04
N VAL A 119 16.68 21.09 -15.84
CA VAL A 119 15.22 21.27 -15.73
C VAL A 119 14.69 20.30 -14.69
N TYR A 120 13.76 20.77 -13.88
CA TYR A 120 13.07 19.99 -12.85
C TYR A 120 11.60 20.40 -12.76
N SER A 121 10.76 19.56 -12.17
CA SER A 121 9.39 19.94 -11.83
C SER A 121 9.37 20.59 -10.46
N LYS A 122 8.87 21.83 -10.34
CA LYS A 122 8.75 22.52 -9.04
C LYS A 122 7.74 21.84 -8.13
N THR A 123 6.69 21.27 -8.71
CA THR A 123 5.61 20.58 -8.02
C THR A 123 5.22 19.30 -8.76
N VAL A 124 4.39 18.45 -8.13
CA VAL A 124 3.77 17.29 -8.79
C VAL A 124 2.54 17.68 -9.62
N GLU A 125 2.01 18.88 -9.41
CA GLU A 125 0.87 19.40 -10.14
C GLU A 125 1.30 19.88 -11.53
N HIS A 126 0.38 19.77 -12.48
CA HIS A 126 0.63 20.14 -13.88
C HIS A 126 0.42 21.65 -14.11
N GLY A 127 1.19 22.48 -13.39
CA GLY A 127 1.04 23.94 -13.38
C GLY A 127 1.63 24.65 -14.60
N ASN A 128 2.77 24.17 -15.10
CA ASN A 128 3.41 24.70 -16.31
C ASN A 128 4.05 23.57 -17.12
N PRO A 129 3.23 22.74 -17.79
CA PRO A 129 3.72 21.54 -18.45
C PRO A 129 4.54 21.87 -19.69
N ALA A 130 5.66 21.18 -19.86
CA ALA A 130 6.48 21.30 -21.06
C ALA A 130 7.03 19.94 -21.48
N ILE A 131 7.27 19.78 -22.78
CA ILE A 131 7.91 18.61 -23.37
C ILE A 131 9.21 18.99 -24.06
N LYS A 132 10.07 17.99 -24.26
CA LYS A 132 11.20 18.07 -25.18
C LYS A 132 11.04 17.05 -26.28
N LEU A 133 11.32 17.48 -27.51
CA LEU A 133 11.29 16.63 -28.69
C LEU A 133 12.70 16.45 -29.23
N ALA A 134 13.05 15.23 -29.63
CA ALA A 134 14.11 15.04 -30.62
C ALA A 134 13.46 15.13 -32.00
N ILE A 135 13.95 16.06 -32.81
CA ILE A 135 13.39 16.36 -34.13
C ILE A 135 14.47 16.12 -35.16
N THR A 136 14.18 15.27 -36.14
CA THR A 136 15.04 15.07 -37.31
C THR A 136 14.27 15.53 -38.54
N GLU A 137 14.82 16.49 -39.27
CA GLU A 137 14.28 16.99 -40.53
C GLU A 137 15.33 16.77 -41.63
N ARG A 138 14.97 16.04 -42.70
CA ARG A 138 15.90 15.73 -43.82
C ARG A 138 17.24 15.14 -43.35
N ASP A 139 17.17 14.18 -42.43
CA ASP A 139 18.32 13.50 -41.81
C ASP A 139 19.25 14.40 -40.97
N GLN A 140 18.87 15.65 -40.71
CA GLN A 140 19.55 16.52 -39.76
C GLN A 140 18.78 16.60 -38.44
N SER A 141 19.47 16.29 -37.34
CA SER A 141 18.92 16.50 -36.00
C SER A 141 18.89 17.99 -35.68
N LEU A 142 17.71 18.48 -35.29
CA LEU A 142 17.47 19.87 -34.93
C LEU A 142 17.48 20.02 -33.41
N PRO A 143 18.17 21.03 -32.86
CA PRO A 143 18.07 21.35 -31.46
C PRO A 143 16.67 21.90 -31.16
N ALA A 144 15.88 21.19 -30.37
CA ALA A 144 14.57 21.65 -29.93
C ALA A 144 14.65 22.25 -28.53
N PRO A 145 14.15 23.48 -28.32
CA PRO A 145 13.87 24.01 -27.00
C PRO A 145 12.74 23.21 -26.34
N TRP A 146 12.47 23.51 -25.07
CA TRP A 146 11.27 23.01 -24.41
C TRP A 146 10.03 23.66 -25.02
N ILE A 147 9.02 22.85 -25.31
CA ILE A 147 7.74 23.29 -25.89
C ILE A 147 6.71 23.29 -24.75
N PHE A 148 6.18 24.47 -24.46
CA PHE A 148 5.28 24.70 -23.32
C PHE A 148 3.82 24.56 -23.75
N TYR A 149 3.04 23.82 -22.96
CA TYR A 149 1.62 23.62 -23.22
C TYR A 149 0.84 24.94 -23.13
N ASN A 150 1.11 25.73 -22.08
CA ASN A 150 0.40 26.99 -21.82
C ASN A 150 0.97 28.18 -22.62
N TYR A 151 2.16 28.03 -23.22
CA TYR A 151 2.87 29.09 -23.94
C TYR A 151 3.51 28.56 -25.24
N PRO A 152 2.70 28.12 -26.22
CA PRO A 152 3.19 27.45 -27.43
C PRO A 152 4.12 28.32 -28.30
N ASP A 153 4.04 29.64 -28.15
CA ASP A 153 4.78 30.62 -28.96
C ASP A 153 6.09 31.09 -28.32
N LEU A 154 6.41 30.59 -27.11
CA LEU A 154 7.52 31.12 -26.33
C LEU A 154 8.89 30.86 -26.98
N PHE A 155 9.02 29.73 -27.69
CA PHE A 155 10.28 29.34 -28.30
C PHE A 155 10.09 28.85 -29.73
N GLU A 156 10.96 29.32 -30.61
CA GLU A 156 11.02 28.85 -31.99
C GLU A 156 12.15 27.85 -32.21
N ILE A 157 11.86 26.81 -32.98
CA ILE A 157 12.86 25.82 -33.39
C ILE A 157 13.65 26.37 -34.56
N GLN A 158 14.93 26.68 -34.33
CA GLN A 158 15.82 27.21 -35.35
C GLN A 158 16.11 26.14 -36.41
N GLY A 159 16.18 26.54 -37.69
CA GLY A 159 16.51 25.63 -38.80
C GLY A 159 15.35 24.81 -39.37
N SER A 160 14.14 24.89 -38.79
CA SER A 160 12.93 24.31 -39.38
C SER A 160 12.01 25.38 -39.98
N LYS A 161 11.32 25.03 -41.07
CA LYS A 161 10.19 25.83 -41.60
C LYS A 161 8.89 25.61 -40.82
N TYR A 162 8.88 24.65 -39.90
CA TYR A 162 7.71 24.28 -39.12
C TYR A 162 7.81 24.77 -37.67
N LYS A 163 6.63 25.04 -37.10
CA LYS A 163 6.40 25.31 -35.69
C LYS A 163 5.71 24.11 -35.06
N PHE A 164 6.07 23.80 -33.82
CA PHE A 164 5.59 22.61 -33.11
C PHE A 164 4.88 23.07 -31.84
N GLU A 165 3.60 22.75 -31.72
CA GLU A 165 2.77 23.17 -30.60
C GLU A 165 2.28 21.93 -29.83
N LEU A 166 2.59 21.89 -28.53
CA LEU A 166 1.99 20.90 -27.63
C LEU A 166 0.54 21.30 -27.38
N THR A 167 -0.41 20.50 -27.88
CA THR A 167 -1.86 20.80 -27.80
C THR A 167 -2.62 19.85 -26.89
N GLY A 168 -1.97 18.82 -26.37
CA GLY A 168 -2.53 17.94 -25.35
C GLY A 168 -1.55 16.86 -24.94
N TYR A 169 -1.79 16.20 -23.81
CA TYR A 169 -1.01 15.06 -23.37
C TYR A 169 -1.86 14.15 -22.48
N LEU A 170 -1.51 12.87 -22.46
CA LEU A 170 -2.09 11.88 -21.56
C LEU A 170 -1.06 11.55 -20.48
N THR A 171 -1.42 11.81 -19.24
CA THR A 171 -0.53 11.60 -18.10
C THR A 171 -0.35 10.11 -17.81
N LYS A 172 0.87 9.73 -17.40
CA LYS A 172 1.12 8.41 -16.83
C LYS A 172 0.76 8.46 -15.35
N LYS A 173 -0.03 7.51 -14.85
CA LYS A 173 -0.35 7.46 -13.42
C LYS A 173 0.79 6.79 -12.65
N PHE A 174 1.04 7.27 -11.43
CA PHE A 174 1.87 6.59 -10.44
C PHE A 174 1.05 6.16 -9.23
N THR A 175 1.60 5.23 -8.46
CA THR A 175 1.05 4.75 -7.19
C THR A 175 2.06 5.00 -6.08
N GLY A 176 1.58 5.52 -4.96
CA GLY A 176 2.35 5.69 -3.74
C GLY A 176 2.11 4.52 -2.80
N LEU A 177 3.21 3.90 -2.35
CA LEU A 177 3.18 2.76 -1.44
C LEU A 177 3.71 3.16 -0.07
N GLN A 178 3.00 2.76 0.98
CA GLN A 178 3.50 2.85 2.35
C GLN A 178 4.11 1.52 2.75
N ILE A 179 5.34 1.56 3.23
CA ILE A 179 6.10 0.39 3.69
C ILE A 179 6.10 0.38 5.20
N ALA A 180 5.62 -0.71 5.81
CA ALA A 180 5.61 -0.90 7.25
C ALA A 180 6.24 -2.23 7.65
N ARG A 181 6.83 -2.29 8.85
CA ARG A 181 7.39 -3.52 9.42
C ARG A 181 7.13 -3.53 10.92
N ASP A 182 6.21 -4.38 11.34
CA ASP A 182 5.75 -4.43 12.73
C ASP A 182 6.06 -5.80 13.36
N PRO A 183 7.29 -6.04 13.85
CA PRO A 183 7.66 -7.31 14.46
C PRO A 183 6.93 -7.58 15.79
N GLY A 184 6.41 -6.53 16.43
CA GLY A 184 5.68 -6.63 17.70
C GLY A 184 4.28 -7.22 17.59
N VAL A 185 3.71 -7.35 16.37
CA VAL A 185 2.35 -7.87 16.17
C VAL A 185 2.18 -9.25 16.80
N LEU A 186 3.19 -10.13 16.69
CA LEU A 186 3.15 -11.46 17.31
C LEU A 186 3.08 -11.38 18.84
N ILE A 187 3.83 -10.46 19.45
CA ILE A 187 3.84 -10.26 20.90
C ILE A 187 2.48 -9.75 21.38
N VAL A 188 1.86 -8.84 20.61
CA VAL A 188 0.50 -8.35 20.91
C VAL A 188 -0.51 -9.48 20.86
N TRP A 189 -0.45 -10.36 19.86
CA TRP A 189 -1.31 -11.54 19.77
C TRP A 189 -1.11 -12.51 20.95
N ILE A 190 0.14 -12.76 21.34
CA ILE A 190 0.47 -13.59 22.51
C ILE A 190 -0.13 -12.96 23.78
N GLY A 191 0.10 -11.67 24.01
CA GLY A 191 -0.42 -10.95 25.17
C GLY A 191 -1.95 -10.93 25.22
N SER A 192 -2.59 -10.66 24.08
CA SER A 192 -4.06 -10.65 23.96
C SER A 192 -4.65 -12.03 24.22
N THR A 193 -4.03 -13.08 23.68
CA THR A 193 -4.45 -14.47 23.91
C THR A 193 -4.27 -14.86 25.37
N LEU A 194 -3.14 -14.52 25.98
CA LEU A 194 -2.86 -14.79 27.39
C LEU A 194 -3.85 -14.07 28.31
N LEU A 195 -4.26 -12.84 27.98
CA LEU A 195 -5.28 -12.11 28.70
C LEU A 195 -6.63 -12.82 28.62
N VAL A 196 -7.09 -13.21 27.42
CA VAL A 196 -8.35 -13.95 27.23
C VAL A 196 -8.33 -15.26 28.03
N VAL A 197 -7.23 -16.02 27.95
CA VAL A 197 -7.06 -17.26 28.72
C VAL A 197 -7.06 -16.99 30.23
N GLY A 198 -6.38 -15.94 30.70
CA GLY A 198 -6.34 -15.57 32.11
C GLY A 198 -7.73 -15.23 32.65
N VAL A 199 -8.54 -14.49 31.88
CA VAL A 199 -9.94 -14.21 32.21
C VAL A 199 -10.78 -15.48 32.24
N MET A 200 -10.61 -16.38 31.26
CA MET A 200 -11.31 -17.66 31.24
C MET A 200 -10.95 -18.54 32.45
N LEU A 201 -9.67 -18.65 32.80
CA LEU A 201 -9.21 -19.40 33.97
C LEU A 201 -9.73 -18.79 35.26
N SER A 202 -9.68 -17.46 35.40
CA SER A 202 -10.24 -16.76 36.56
C SER A 202 -11.76 -16.96 36.69
N ALA A 203 -12.47 -17.04 35.56
CA ALA A 203 -13.91 -17.28 35.56
C ALA A 203 -14.30 -18.72 35.90
N THR A 204 -13.48 -19.71 35.50
CA THR A 204 -13.79 -21.15 35.60
C THR A 204 -13.19 -21.83 36.83
N ILE A 205 -12.08 -21.34 37.36
CA ILE A 205 -11.46 -21.90 38.57
C ILE A 205 -12.17 -21.34 39.80
N TYR A 206 -13.01 -22.18 40.41
CA TYR A 206 -13.68 -21.86 41.66
C TYR A 206 -12.80 -22.22 42.85
N HIS A 207 -12.41 -21.22 43.64
CA HIS A 207 -11.75 -21.48 44.92
C HIS A 207 -12.76 -22.08 45.90
N ARG A 208 -12.57 -23.37 46.20
CA ARG A 208 -13.27 -24.11 47.26
C ARG A 208 -12.32 -24.22 48.45
N ARG A 209 -12.80 -23.91 49.65
CA ARG A 209 -12.03 -24.10 50.90
C ARG A 209 -12.77 -25.10 51.77
N VAL A 210 -12.04 -26.05 52.33
CA VAL A 210 -12.55 -27.05 53.26
C VAL A 210 -11.67 -27.02 54.50
N TRP A 211 -12.29 -27.02 55.67
CA TRP A 211 -11.64 -27.05 56.97
C TRP A 211 -12.11 -28.27 57.73
N ALA A 212 -11.19 -28.88 58.49
CA ALA A 212 -11.49 -29.95 59.43
C ALA A 212 -10.94 -29.57 60.80
N LYS A 213 -11.78 -29.61 61.83
CA LYS A 213 -11.37 -29.43 63.22
C LYS A 213 -11.57 -30.73 63.97
N ILE A 214 -10.49 -31.24 64.53
CA ILE A 214 -10.44 -32.53 65.23
C ILE A 214 -10.37 -32.23 66.74
N VAL A 215 -11.32 -32.75 67.51
CA VAL A 215 -11.44 -32.51 68.95
C VAL A 215 -11.52 -33.86 69.68
N PRO A 216 -10.64 -34.13 70.67
CA PRO A 216 -10.74 -35.35 71.48
C PRO A 216 -12.05 -35.42 72.27
N ALA A 217 -12.63 -36.60 72.39
CA ALA A 217 -13.83 -36.86 73.20
C ALA A 217 -13.56 -37.99 74.22
N ALA A 218 -14.48 -38.21 75.16
CA ALA A 218 -14.33 -39.19 76.24
C ALA A 218 -14.07 -40.63 75.73
N SER A 219 -14.54 -40.97 74.53
CA SER A 219 -14.20 -42.19 73.80
C SER A 219 -14.02 -41.87 72.31
N GLY A 220 -12.78 -41.63 71.89
CA GLY A 220 -12.43 -41.34 70.50
C GLY A 220 -12.31 -39.84 70.18
N VAL A 221 -12.67 -39.46 68.97
CA VAL A 221 -12.42 -38.12 68.42
C VAL A 221 -13.66 -37.62 67.67
N THR A 222 -14.03 -36.36 67.87
CA THR A 222 -15.06 -35.67 67.10
C THR A 222 -14.40 -34.85 65.99
N VAL A 223 -14.86 -35.04 64.75
CA VAL A 223 -14.38 -34.29 63.58
C VAL A 223 -15.48 -33.34 63.10
N TYR A 224 -15.23 -32.04 63.16
CA TYR A 224 -16.06 -31.01 62.55
C TYR A 224 -15.53 -30.70 61.15
N LEU A 225 -16.37 -30.82 60.14
CA LEU A 225 -16.06 -30.41 58.77
C LEU A 225 -16.83 -29.14 58.43
N GLY A 226 -16.14 -28.16 57.84
CA GLY A 226 -16.74 -26.95 57.31
C GLY A 226 -16.19 -26.66 55.92
N GLY A 227 -16.96 -25.99 55.08
CA GLY A 227 -16.52 -25.65 53.73
C GLY A 227 -17.16 -24.37 53.23
N THR A 228 -16.49 -23.70 52.30
CA THR A 228 -17.08 -22.57 51.56
C THR A 228 -16.68 -22.64 50.09
N ALA A 229 -17.65 -22.32 49.24
CA ALA A 229 -17.47 -22.13 47.82
C ALA A 229 -18.24 -20.87 47.40
N TYR A 230 -17.56 -19.93 46.77
CA TYR A 230 -18.19 -18.67 46.35
C TYR A 230 -19.05 -18.86 45.08
N LYS A 231 -18.69 -19.81 44.22
CA LYS A 231 -19.40 -20.17 42.98
C LYS A 231 -19.61 -21.69 42.93
N GLY A 232 -20.69 -22.13 42.27
CA GLY A 232 -21.04 -23.55 42.16
C GLY A 232 -21.41 -24.19 43.50
N GLN A 233 -22.18 -23.47 44.34
CA GLN A 233 -22.56 -23.90 45.70
C GLN A 233 -23.29 -25.26 45.69
N ILE A 234 -24.21 -25.47 44.75
CA ILE A 234 -24.99 -26.72 44.65
C ILE A 234 -24.09 -27.94 44.41
N ASP A 235 -23.14 -27.83 43.48
CA ASP A 235 -22.20 -28.91 43.18
C ASP A 235 -21.23 -29.14 44.34
N PHE A 236 -20.74 -28.05 44.95
CA PHE A 236 -19.88 -28.12 46.13
C PHE A 236 -20.59 -28.79 47.31
N ASP A 237 -21.84 -28.44 47.60
CA ASP A 237 -22.61 -29.04 48.69
C ASP A 237 -22.77 -30.54 48.49
N ARG A 238 -23.08 -30.98 47.25
CA ARG A 238 -23.20 -32.41 46.93
C ARG A 238 -21.87 -33.15 47.12
N GLU A 239 -20.76 -32.57 46.67
CA GLU A 239 -19.43 -33.15 46.87
C GLU A 239 -19.01 -33.15 48.35
N PHE A 240 -19.31 -32.08 49.08
CA PHE A 240 -18.97 -31.92 50.49
C PHE A 240 -19.72 -32.91 51.37
N GLN A 241 -21.01 -33.15 51.09
CA GLN A 241 -21.79 -34.18 51.79
C GLN A 241 -21.21 -35.57 51.55
N LYS A 242 -20.87 -35.91 50.30
CA LYS A 242 -20.18 -37.19 49.99
C LYS A 242 -18.85 -37.33 50.72
N LEU A 243 -18.10 -36.24 50.87
CA LEU A 243 -16.84 -36.23 51.61
C LEU A 243 -17.08 -36.44 53.11
N ALA A 244 -18.09 -35.78 53.69
CA ALA A 244 -18.46 -35.96 55.09
C ALA A 244 -18.93 -37.39 55.40
N GLU A 245 -19.74 -37.99 54.52
CA GLU A 245 -20.15 -39.38 54.62
C GLU A 245 -18.95 -40.34 54.59
N ARG A 246 -18.03 -40.15 53.64
CA ARG A 246 -16.80 -40.97 53.57
C ARG A 246 -15.94 -40.88 54.83
N VAL A 247 -15.81 -39.68 55.40
CA VAL A 247 -15.06 -39.49 56.65
C VAL A 247 -15.76 -40.21 57.82
N LYS A 248 -17.09 -40.16 57.87
CA LYS A 248 -17.89 -40.88 58.87
C LYS A 248 -17.73 -42.39 58.74
N ASP A 249 -17.81 -42.94 57.53
CA ASP A 249 -17.64 -44.37 57.26
C ASP A 249 -16.24 -44.87 57.65
N LEU A 250 -15.20 -44.08 57.36
CA LEU A 250 -13.82 -44.40 57.76
C LEU A 250 -13.66 -44.42 59.29
N GLY A 251 -14.29 -43.48 60.00
CA GLY A 251 -14.30 -43.47 61.47
C GLY A 251 -14.94 -44.71 62.06
N GLN A 252 -16.03 -45.20 61.47
CA GLN A 252 -16.74 -46.40 61.94
C GLN A 252 -15.99 -47.71 61.66
N ARG A 253 -15.16 -47.78 60.60
CA ARG A 253 -14.34 -48.97 60.28
C ARG A 253 -13.06 -49.07 61.09
N SER A 254 -12.63 -47.99 61.75
CA SER A 254 -11.41 -47.94 62.56
C SER A 254 -11.66 -48.18 64.05
N THR A 255 -12.90 -48.54 64.42
CA THR A 255 -13.32 -48.95 65.77
C THR A 255 -13.61 -50.44 65.77
#